data_AF-A0AAN8FFR4-F1
#
_entry.id   AF-A0AAN8FFR4-F1
#
_cell.length_a   1.000
_cell.length_b   1.000
_cell.length_c   1.000
_cell.angle_alpha   90.00
_cell.angle_beta   90.00
_cell.angle_gamma   90.00
#
_symmetry.space_group_name_H-M   'P 1'
#
loop_
_entity.id
_entity.type
_entity.pdbx_description
1 polymer ?
#
loop_
_entity_poly.entity_id
_entity_poly.type
_entity_poly.pdbx_seq_one_letter_code
_entity_poly.pdbx_strand_id
1 'polypeptide(L)' 'MAEGLAKLVWQPNGPKLGLGIKHFQNRVLVSRCDPGSLSATQLAVGDHIIDIDGVPVTDKDVARDLLIKALQVS' A
#
# COMPACT_ATOMS: atom_id res chain seq x y z
N MET A 1 -8.81 15.82 -7.82
CA MET A 1 -8.22 14.85 -6.88
C MET A 1 -6.72 14.93 -7.12
N ALA A 2 -5.91 15.18 -6.10
CA ALA A 2 -4.46 15.21 -6.28
C ALA A 2 -3.95 13.78 -6.32
N GLU A 3 -3.25 13.42 -7.39
CA GLU A 3 -2.60 12.11 -7.53
C GLU A 3 -1.21 12.22 -6.89
N GLY A 4 -0.95 11.38 -5.88
CA GLY A 4 0.32 11.33 -5.17
C GLY A 4 1.00 9.99 -5.41
N LEU A 5 2.31 10.01 -5.66
CA LEU A 5 3.12 8.80 -5.75
C LEU A 5 3.80 8.54 -4.41
N ALA A 6 3.52 7.37 -3.82
CA ALA A 6 4.19 6.89 -2.62
C ALA A 6 5.22 5.84 -3.02
N LYS A 7 6.47 6.00 -2.56
CA LYS A 7 7.53 5.00 -2.79
C LYS A 7 7.91 4.32 -1.49
N LEU A 8 7.61 3.04 -1.38
CA LEU A 8 7.97 2.20 -0.23
C LEU A 8 9.21 1.39 -0.58
N VAL A 9 10.27 1.54 0.21
CA VAL A 9 11.53 0.80 0.01
C VAL A 9 11.66 -0.21 1.14
N TRP A 10 11.57 -1.49 0.80
CA TRP A 10 11.83 -2.56 1.74
C TRP A 10 13.34 -2.71 1.98
N GLN A 11 13.71 -3.04 3.22
CA GLN A 11 15.10 -3.28 3.62
C GLN A 11 15.15 -4.47 4.59
N PRO A 12 16.14 -5.37 4.48
CA PRO A 12 16.39 -6.41 5.47
C PRO A 12 16.61 -5.80 6.86
N ASN A 13 15.94 -6.35 7.88
CA ASN A 13 15.93 -5.82 9.27
C ASN A 13 15.39 -4.38 9.40
N GLY A 14 14.76 -3.85 8.36
CA GLY A 14 14.10 -2.54 8.38
C GLY A 14 12.71 -2.59 9.03
N PRO A 15 12.02 -1.44 9.07
CA PRO A 15 10.65 -1.37 9.55
C PRO A 15 9.71 -2.28 8.75
N LYS A 16 8.71 -2.83 9.43
CA LYS A 16 7.61 -3.54 8.75
C LYS A 16 6.88 -2.61 7.79
N LEU A 17 6.21 -3.18 6.78
CA LEU A 17 5.30 -2.44 5.90
C LEU A 17 4.22 -1.69 6.70
N GLY A 18 3.56 -2.40 7.62
CA GLY A 18 2.55 -1.84 8.54
C GLY A 18 1.29 -1.28 7.89
N LEU A 19 1.01 -1.68 6.65
CA LEU A 19 -0.12 -1.19 5.86
C LEU A 19 -1.36 -2.07 6.07
N GLY A 20 -2.50 -1.45 6.37
CA GLY A 20 -3.82 -2.05 6.28
C GLY A 20 -4.59 -1.45 5.12
N ILE A 21 -5.24 -2.30 4.32
CA ILE A 21 -6.13 -1.89 3.23
C ILE A 21 -7.52 -2.48 3.42
N LYS A 22 -8.55 -1.80 2.91
CA LYS A 22 -9.92 -2.31 2.84
C LYS A 22 -10.52 -2.04 1.48
N HIS A 23 -11.43 -2.92 1.06
CA HIS A 23 -12.24 -2.70 -0.13
C HIS A 23 -13.53 -1.99 0.26
N PHE A 24 -13.88 -0.92 -0.45
CA PHE A 24 -15.13 -0.20 -0.26
C PHE A 24 -15.58 0.44 -1.58
N GLN A 25 -16.78 0.13 -2.07
CA GLN A 25 -17.36 0.72 -3.29
C GLN A 25 -16.41 0.66 -4.52
N ASN A 26 -15.85 -0.51 -4.83
CA ASN A 26 -14.85 -0.70 -5.92
C ASN A 26 -13.56 0.13 -5.75
N ARG A 27 -13.20 0.48 -4.51
CA ARG A 27 -11.97 1.21 -4.18
C ARG A 27 -11.16 0.48 -3.14
N VAL A 28 -9.84 0.52 -3.29
CA VAL A 28 -8.90 0.02 -2.29
C VAL A 28 -8.45 1.20 -1.45
N LEU A 29 -8.89 1.25 -0.20
CA LEU A 29 -8.57 2.35 0.70
C LEU A 29 -7.55 1.92 1.74
N VAL A 30 -6.61 2.80 2.05
CA VAL A 30 -5.76 2.66 3.23
C VAL A 30 -6.65 2.76 4.47
N SER A 31 -6.69 1.68 5.24
CA SER A 31 -7.48 1.57 6.46
C SER A 31 -6.65 1.73 7.73
N ARG A 32 -5.32 1.51 7.64
CA ARG A 32 -4.39 1.62 8.76
C ARG A 32 -2.97 1.85 8.28
N CYS A 33 -2.22 2.69 8.97
CA CYS A 33 -0.76 2.76 8.90
C CYS A 33 -0.21 2.55 10.32
N ASP A 34 0.59 1.51 10.53
CA ASP A 34 1.15 1.23 11.85
C ASP A 34 2.24 2.25 12.20
N PRO A 35 2.29 2.82 13.43
CA PRO A 35 3.35 3.74 13.83
C PRO A 35 4.75 3.14 13.63
N GLY A 36 5.66 3.94 13.07
CA GLY A 36 7.03 3.53 12.79
C GLY A 36 7.19 2.55 11.63
N SER A 37 6.13 2.27 10.87
CA SER A 37 6.18 1.43 9.67
C SER A 37 6.52 2.22 8.40
N LEU A 38 6.84 1.50 7.31
CA LEU A 38 7.06 2.12 6.00
C LEU A 38 5.81 2.85 5.50
N SER A 39 4.61 2.30 5.74
CA SER A 39 3.36 2.96 5.33
C SER A 39 3.12 4.28 6.05
N ALA A 40 3.51 4.40 7.33
CA ALA A 40 3.27 5.61 8.11
C ALA A 40 4.11 6.83 7.67
N THR A 41 5.11 6.66 6.80
CA THR A 41 5.95 7.76 6.32
C THR A 41 5.48 8.32 4.97
N GLN A 42 4.65 7.59 4.23
CA GLN A 42 4.29 7.90 2.84
C GLN A 42 2.78 7.85 2.56
N LEU A 43 2.00 7.14 3.40
CA LEU A 43 0.57 6.91 3.19
C LEU A 43 -0.25 7.41 4.38
N ALA A 44 -1.46 7.87 4.10
CA ALA A 44 -2.45 8.29 5.08
C ALA A 44 -3.70 7.41 5.03
N VAL A 45 -4.36 7.24 6.19
CA VAL A 45 -5.66 6.56 6.25
C VAL A 45 -6.68 7.37 5.44
N GLY A 46 -7.39 6.68 4.54
CA GLY A 46 -8.32 7.29 3.60
C GLY A 46 -7.77 7.43 2.17
N ASP A 47 -6.46 7.26 1.98
CA ASP A 47 -5.87 7.25 0.64
C ASP A 47 -6.47 6.15 -0.22
N HIS A 48 -6.72 6.49 -1.49
CA HIS A 48 -7.22 5.56 -2.48
C HIS A 48 -6.06 5.02 -3.31
N ILE A 49 -5.79 3.73 -3.19
CA ILE A 49 -4.79 3.04 -3.99
C ILE A 49 -5.44 2.71 -5.33
N ILE A 50 -4.90 3.29 -6.40
CA ILE A 50 -5.41 3.13 -7.78
C ILE A 50 -4.57 2.12 -8.58
N ASP A 51 -3.27 2.07 -8.32
CA ASP A 51 -2.33 1.12 -8.91
C ASP A 51 -1.17 0.83 -7.95
N ILE A 52 -0.46 -0.26 -8.22
CA ILE A 52 0.76 -0.66 -7.52
C ILE A 52 1.78 -1.04 -8.59
N ASP A 53 2.90 -0.33 -8.62
CA ASP A 53 3.95 -0.46 -9.64
C ASP A 53 3.39 -0.38 -11.09
N GLY A 54 2.40 0.49 -11.32
CA GLY A 54 1.75 0.67 -12.62
C GLY A 54 0.69 -0.38 -12.95
N VAL A 55 0.43 -1.35 -12.07
CA VAL A 55 -0.64 -2.35 -12.23
C VAL A 55 -1.90 -1.86 -11.50
N PRO A 56 -3.02 -1.61 -12.20
CA PRO A 56 -4.23 -1.09 -11.59
C PRO A 56 -4.84 -2.09 -10.59
N VAL A 57 -5.43 -1.58 -9.51
CA VAL A 57 -6.09 -2.40 -8.49
C VAL A 57 -7.57 -2.09 -8.39
N THR A 58 -8.40 -3.14 -8.33
CA THR A 58 -9.87 -3.04 -8.27
C THR A 58 -10.47 -3.47 -6.94
N ASP A 59 -9.72 -4.27 -6.18
CA ASP A 59 -10.11 -4.81 -4.89
C ASP A 59 -8.88 -5.11 -4.02
N LYS A 60 -9.15 -5.40 -2.74
CA LYS A 60 -8.10 -5.57 -1.73
C LYS A 60 -7.24 -6.81 -1.94
N ASP A 61 -7.77 -7.86 -2.58
CA ASP A 61 -7.06 -9.14 -2.70
C ASP A 61 -6.03 -9.03 -3.82
N VAL A 62 -6.39 -8.41 -4.95
CA VAL A 62 -5.43 -8.03 -6.02
C VAL A 62 -4.34 -7.12 -5.49
N ALA A 63 -4.70 -6.07 -4.75
CA ALA A 63 -3.73 -5.15 -4.16
C ALA A 63 -2.77 -5.86 -3.19
N ARG A 64 -3.30 -6.76 -2.35
CA ARG A 64 -2.50 -7.56 -1.43
C ARG A 64 -1.50 -8.45 -2.17
N ASP A 65 -1.93 -9.14 -3.22
CA ASP A 65 -1.07 -10.04 -3.99
C ASP A 65 0.06 -9.27 -4.70
N LEU A 66 -0.23 -8.09 -5.25
CA LEU A 66 0.79 -7.23 -5.86
C LEU A 66 1.80 -6.73 -4.83
N LEU A 67 1.35 -6.27 -3.66
CA LEU A 67 2.24 -5.85 -2.58
C LEU A 67 3.16 -6.98 -2.12
N ILE A 68 2.61 -8.18 -1.92
CA ILE A 68 3.39 -9.35 -1.49
C ILE A 68 4.43 -9.69 -2.55
N LYS A 69 4.04 -9.73 -3.82
CA LYS A 69 4.98 -9.97 -4.93
C LYS A 69 6.09 -8.93 -4.92
N ALA A 70 5.76 -7.64 -4.92
CA ALA A 70 6.75 -6.56 -4.95
C ALA A 70 7.75 -6.62 -3.78
N LEU A 71 7.31 -7.05 -2.60
CA LEU A 71 8.14 -7.15 -1.39
C LEU A 71 8.91 -8.48 -1.25
N GLN A 72 8.53 -9.53 -1.99
CA GLN A 72 9.21 -10.83 -1.95
C GLN A 72 10.32 -10.97 -3.00
N VAL A 73 10.36 -10.11 -4.02
CA VAL A 73 11.41 -10.18 -5.06
C VAL A 73 12.70 -9.43 -4.67
N SER A 74 12.74 -8.78 -3.50
CA SER A 74 13.86 -7.96 -3.02
C SER A 74 14.74 -8.62 -1.98
#